data_AF-A0A9Q8FNW6-F1
#
_entry.id   AF-A0A9Q8FNW6-F1
#
_cell.length_a   1.000
_cell.length_b   1.000
_cell.length_c   1.000
_cell.angle_alpha   90.00
_cell.angle_beta   90.00
_cell.angle_gamma   90.00
#
_symmetry.space_group_name_H-M   'P 1'
#
loop_
_entity.id
_entity.type
_entity.pdbx_description
1 polymer ?
#
loop_
_entity_poly.entity_id
_entity_poly.type
_entity_poly.pdbx_seq_one_letter_code
_entity_poly.pdbx_strand_id
1 'polypeptide(L)'
;MKKITTVLLAIAMLFVLLAPVSEASTYTLKNKSLKMPNLYSTTIAKQLKSGTYKYYGVKLGNTKKYMYNMWGSAASATVSRGYGSTDGMYTYGNDWQLTASASYPSTKASTDKLIVDYISISDSYHKHEYSKIKSVFGTPQYIYTAGKYRSISYNDVLDISFTKVGTKWYVEDITSSKYNF
;
A
#
# COMPACT_ATOMS: atom_id res chain seq x y z
N MET A 1 -58.28 6.49 -20.56
CA MET A 1 -57.14 6.86 -19.69
C MET A 1 -56.36 5.62 -19.19
N LYS A 2 -55.98 4.67 -20.07
CA LYS A 2 -55.23 3.44 -19.69
C LYS A 2 -53.84 3.31 -20.32
N LYS A 3 -53.39 4.31 -21.09
CA LYS A 3 -52.10 4.28 -21.81
C LYS A 3 -50.95 4.98 -21.09
N ILE A 4 -51.23 5.72 -20.02
CA ILE A 4 -50.21 6.52 -19.30
C ILE A 4 -49.53 5.68 -18.20
N THR A 5 -50.26 4.75 -17.57
CA THR A 5 -49.73 3.89 -16.50
C THR A 5 -48.71 2.86 -17.00
N THR A 6 -48.83 2.39 -18.24
CA THR A 6 -47.90 1.40 -18.81
C THR A 6 -46.54 2.01 -19.16
N VAL A 7 -46.49 3.31 -19.52
CA VAL A 7 -45.25 4.00 -19.86
C VAL A 7 -44.40 4.28 -18.62
N LEU A 8 -45.02 4.58 -17.47
CA LEU A 8 -44.28 4.80 -16.22
C LEU A 8 -43.57 3.53 -15.70
N LEU A 9 -44.20 2.35 -15.86
CA LEU A 9 -43.57 1.09 -15.45
C LEU A 9 -42.37 0.71 -16.32
N ALA A 10 -42.42 1.02 -17.61
CA ALA A 10 -41.32 0.76 -18.54
C ALA A 10 -40.11 1.69 -18.28
N ILE A 11 -40.36 2.96 -17.93
CA ILE A 11 -39.29 3.91 -17.58
C ILE A 11 -38.64 3.54 -16.23
N ALA A 12 -39.41 3.08 -15.25
CA ALA A 12 -38.87 2.62 -13.97
C ALA A 12 -37.96 1.39 -14.11
N MET A 13 -38.27 0.44 -15.01
CA MET A 13 -37.40 -0.70 -15.31
C MET A 13 -36.13 -0.30 -16.06
N LEU A 14 -36.18 0.74 -16.90
CA LEU A 14 -35.00 1.24 -17.61
C LEU A 14 -33.97 1.90 -16.67
N PHE A 15 -34.44 2.53 -15.59
CA PHE A 15 -33.56 3.13 -14.57
C PHE A 15 -32.84 2.10 -13.67
N VAL A 16 -33.39 0.89 -13.52
CA VAL A 16 -32.71 -0.18 -12.76
C VAL A 16 -31.53 -0.76 -13.55
N LEU A 17 -31.59 -0.74 -14.89
CA LEU A 17 -30.51 -1.21 -15.76
C LEU A 17 -29.34 -0.20 -15.90
N LEU A 18 -29.56 1.06 -15.55
CA LEU A 18 -28.55 2.13 -15.55
C LEU A 18 -28.04 2.48 -14.16
N ALA A 19 -28.53 1.82 -13.10
CA ALA A 19 -27.87 1.89 -11.81
C ALA A 19 -26.45 1.36 -12.02
N PRO A 20 -25.40 2.15 -11.79
CA PRO A 20 -24.05 1.62 -11.78
C PRO A 20 -24.08 0.51 -10.75
N VAL A 21 -24.01 -0.74 -11.22
CA VAL A 21 -23.65 -1.85 -10.36
C VAL A 21 -22.31 -1.40 -9.83
N SER A 22 -22.26 -0.95 -8.58
CA SER A 22 -21.01 -0.90 -7.86
C SER A 22 -20.59 -2.35 -7.84
N GLU A 23 -19.83 -2.76 -8.86
CA GLU A 23 -19.03 -3.95 -8.78
C GLU A 23 -18.25 -3.73 -7.49
N ALA A 24 -18.69 -4.41 -6.43
CA ALA A 24 -17.90 -4.58 -5.24
C ALA A 24 -16.69 -5.32 -5.76
N SER A 25 -15.71 -4.55 -6.20
CA SER A 25 -14.53 -5.07 -6.82
C SER A 25 -13.87 -5.90 -5.75
N THR A 26 -14.01 -7.22 -5.84
CA THR A 26 -13.31 -8.16 -4.98
C THR A 26 -11.84 -8.18 -5.41
N TYR A 27 -11.19 -7.01 -5.43
CA TYR A 27 -9.75 -6.89 -5.59
C TYR A 27 -9.14 -7.49 -4.34
N THR A 28 -8.92 -8.80 -4.34
CA THR A 28 -8.21 -9.46 -3.25
C THR A 28 -6.77 -9.61 -3.69
N LEU A 29 -5.85 -8.89 -3.06
CA LEU A 29 -4.41 -9.03 -3.33
C LEU A 29 -3.86 -10.41 -2.97
N LYS A 30 -4.60 -11.19 -2.16
CA LYS A 30 -4.24 -12.55 -1.70
C LYS A 30 -3.78 -13.51 -2.81
N ASN A 31 -4.22 -13.31 -4.06
CA ASN A 31 -3.88 -14.19 -5.19
C ASN A 31 -3.13 -13.47 -6.33
N LYS A 32 -2.69 -12.23 -6.13
CA LYS A 32 -1.92 -11.51 -7.17
C LYS A 32 -0.43 -11.75 -6.97
N SER A 33 0.29 -11.94 -8.06
CA SER A 33 1.74 -11.75 -8.08
C SER A 33 2.02 -10.27 -7.86
N LEU A 34 2.26 -9.89 -6.60
CA LEU A 34 2.62 -8.52 -6.24
C LEU A 34 3.98 -8.19 -6.86
N LYS A 35 4.15 -6.94 -7.28
CA LYS A 35 5.36 -6.47 -7.98
C LYS A 35 5.96 -5.29 -7.23
N MET A 36 7.29 -5.28 -7.12
CA MET A 36 8.03 -4.10 -6.69
C MET A 36 7.73 -2.93 -7.66
N PRO A 37 7.57 -1.70 -7.17
CA PRO A 37 7.47 -0.52 -8.04
C PRO A 37 8.69 -0.39 -8.96
N ASN A 38 8.53 0.26 -10.10
CA ASN A 38 9.67 0.52 -10.98
C ASN A 38 10.59 1.58 -10.35
N LEU A 39 11.59 1.11 -9.59
CA LEU A 39 12.56 1.96 -8.88
C LEU A 39 13.54 2.69 -9.82
N TYR A 40 13.46 2.46 -11.13
CA TYR A 40 14.22 3.21 -12.12
C TYR A 40 13.44 4.41 -12.68
N SER A 41 12.19 4.62 -12.26
CA SER A 41 11.36 5.75 -12.68
C SER A 41 11.53 6.95 -11.74
N THR A 42 11.91 8.11 -12.30
CA THR A 42 12.00 9.39 -11.57
C THR A 42 10.67 9.82 -10.97
N THR A 43 9.56 9.60 -11.68
CA THR A 43 8.21 9.87 -11.18
C THR A 43 7.89 9.03 -9.95
N ILE A 44 8.16 7.72 -10.01
CA ILE A 44 7.92 6.81 -8.88
C ILE A 44 8.83 7.17 -7.70
N ALA A 45 10.11 7.45 -7.95
CA ALA A 45 11.03 7.88 -6.90
C ALA A 45 10.56 9.16 -6.19
N LYS A 46 10.09 10.18 -6.93
CA LYS A 46 9.54 11.41 -6.35
C LYS A 46 8.29 11.14 -5.50
N GLN A 47 7.41 10.25 -5.96
CA GLN A 47 6.20 9.88 -5.24
C GLN A 47 6.50 9.11 -3.95
N LEU A 48 7.44 8.16 -3.99
CA LEU A 48 7.87 7.40 -2.82
C LEU A 48 8.52 8.34 -1.78
N LYS A 49 9.46 9.19 -2.18
CA LYS A 49 10.13 10.16 -1.28
C LYS A 49 9.21 11.23 -0.67
N SER A 50 8.01 11.40 -1.21
CA SER A 50 7.01 12.34 -0.71
C SER A 50 5.83 11.67 0.00
N GLY A 51 5.82 10.33 0.08
CA GLY A 51 4.70 9.56 0.66
C GLY A 51 3.41 9.64 -0.15
N THR A 52 3.49 10.07 -1.42
CA THR A 52 2.32 10.22 -2.31
C THR A 52 2.12 9.03 -3.24
N TYR A 53 3.08 8.10 -3.28
CA TYR A 53 2.99 6.88 -4.07
C TYR A 53 1.79 6.04 -3.66
N LYS A 54 1.05 5.54 -4.65
CA LYS A 54 -0.13 4.68 -4.47
C LYS A 54 0.21 3.27 -4.93
N TYR A 55 0.34 2.34 -3.99
CA TYR A 55 0.50 0.93 -4.32
C TYR A 55 -0.88 0.30 -4.54
N TYR A 56 -1.16 -0.15 -5.77
CA TYR A 56 -2.49 -0.60 -6.19
C TYR A 56 -3.63 0.31 -5.68
N GLY A 57 -3.42 1.62 -5.75
CA GLY A 57 -4.40 2.65 -5.39
C GLY A 57 -4.41 3.11 -3.94
N VAL A 58 -3.75 2.41 -3.02
CA VAL A 58 -3.66 2.78 -1.59
C VAL A 58 -2.35 3.52 -1.33
N LYS A 59 -2.40 4.58 -0.51
CA LYS A 59 -1.24 5.34 -0.03
C LYS A 59 -1.34 5.62 1.47
N LEU A 60 -0.25 6.11 2.04
CA LEU A 60 -0.22 6.64 3.40
C LEU A 60 -1.33 7.70 3.60
N GLY A 61 -1.96 7.66 4.78
CA GLY A 61 -3.08 8.52 5.15
C GLY A 61 -4.45 8.01 4.70
N ASN A 62 -4.54 6.96 3.88
CA ASN A 62 -5.83 6.33 3.60
C ASN A 62 -6.36 5.59 4.84
N THR A 63 -7.67 5.47 4.96
CA THR A 63 -8.26 4.65 6.03
C THR A 63 -8.08 3.16 5.73
N LYS A 64 -8.05 2.33 6.76
CA LYS A 64 -8.08 0.87 6.62
C LYS A 64 -9.31 0.41 5.84
N LYS A 65 -10.46 1.09 5.99
CA LYS A 65 -11.66 0.82 5.18
C LYS A 65 -11.39 1.03 3.69
N TYR A 66 -10.75 2.14 3.31
CA TYR A 66 -10.36 2.38 1.93
C TYR A 66 -9.37 1.33 1.43
N MET A 67 -8.35 0.99 2.24
CA MET A 67 -7.40 -0.08 1.92
C MET A 67 -8.10 -1.41 1.68
N TYR A 68 -9.05 -1.80 2.54
CA TYR A 68 -9.83 -3.03 2.39
C TYR A 68 -10.66 -3.02 1.09
N ASN A 69 -11.26 -1.89 0.72
CA ASN A 69 -12.01 -1.80 -0.53
C ASN A 69 -11.12 -1.95 -1.77
N MET A 70 -9.86 -1.52 -1.68
CA MET A 70 -8.90 -1.59 -2.80
C MET A 70 -8.12 -2.91 -2.88
N TRP A 71 -7.78 -3.49 -1.72
CA TRP A 71 -6.89 -4.65 -1.62
C TRP A 71 -7.57 -5.92 -1.09
N GLY A 72 -8.80 -5.79 -0.61
CA GLY A 72 -9.60 -6.89 -0.08
C GLY A 72 -9.12 -7.35 1.29
N SER A 73 -9.41 -8.61 1.59
CA SER A 73 -8.96 -9.24 2.83
C SER A 73 -7.47 -9.55 2.77
N ALA A 74 -6.77 -9.22 3.86
CA ALA A 74 -5.39 -9.62 4.09
C ALA A 74 -5.28 -11.15 4.25
N ALA A 75 -4.11 -11.70 3.93
CA ALA A 75 -3.78 -13.10 4.21
C ALA A 75 -3.68 -13.35 5.72
N SER A 76 -3.11 -12.39 6.45
CA SER A 76 -3.08 -12.36 7.92
C SER A 76 -3.31 -10.94 8.42
N ALA A 77 -3.96 -10.81 9.57
CA ALA A 77 -4.17 -9.53 10.22
C ALA A 77 -4.09 -9.67 11.74
N THR A 78 -3.42 -8.71 12.38
CA THR A 78 -3.34 -8.59 13.84
C THR A 78 -3.81 -7.20 14.24
N VAL A 79 -4.63 -7.11 15.29
CA VAL A 79 -5.07 -5.84 15.86
C VAL A 79 -4.71 -5.81 17.34
N SER A 80 -3.97 -4.79 17.74
CA SER A 80 -3.60 -4.49 19.12
C SER A 80 -4.36 -3.26 19.62
N ARG A 81 -4.67 -3.23 20.92
CA ARG A 81 -5.27 -2.09 21.61
C ARG A 81 -4.54 -1.91 22.92
N GLY A 82 -3.88 -0.77 23.10
CA GLY A 82 -3.05 -0.49 24.26
C GLY A 82 -2.32 0.83 24.11
N TYR A 83 -1.71 1.32 25.18
CA TYR A 83 -0.85 2.53 25.14
C TYR A 83 -1.50 3.78 24.51
N GLY A 84 -2.83 3.89 24.58
CA GLY A 84 -3.58 5.01 24.01
C GLY A 84 -3.99 4.85 22.53
N SER A 85 -3.61 3.77 21.86
CA SER A 85 -3.88 3.53 20.43
C SER A 85 -4.63 2.23 20.15
N THR A 86 -5.20 2.18 18.94
CA THR A 86 -5.56 0.92 18.27
C THR A 86 -4.68 0.79 17.04
N ASP A 87 -3.95 -0.31 16.93
CA ASP A 87 -2.96 -0.54 15.87
C ASP A 87 -3.30 -1.84 15.14
N GLY A 88 -3.21 -1.82 13.82
CA GLY A 88 -3.44 -2.98 12.98
C GLY A 88 -2.26 -3.23 12.06
N MET A 89 -1.89 -4.49 11.89
CA MET A 89 -0.90 -4.96 10.91
C MET A 89 -1.57 -5.96 9.96
N TYR A 90 -1.36 -5.78 8.67
CA TYR A 90 -2.06 -6.50 7.60
C TYR A 90 -1.07 -6.98 6.55
N THR A 91 -1.05 -8.28 6.28
CA THR A 91 -0.11 -8.89 5.34
C THR A 91 -0.86 -9.45 4.13
N TYR A 92 -0.36 -9.21 2.92
CA TYR A 92 -0.94 -9.64 1.65
C TYR A 92 0.10 -10.36 0.80
N GLY A 93 -0.38 -11.27 -0.07
CA GLY A 93 0.49 -12.15 -0.84
C GLY A 93 1.08 -13.27 0.02
N ASN A 94 2.16 -13.89 -0.49
CA ASN A 94 2.91 -14.92 0.22
C ASN A 94 4.04 -14.28 1.03
N ASP A 95 4.44 -14.91 2.15
CA ASP A 95 5.66 -14.61 2.92
C ASP A 95 6.02 -13.11 3.03
N TRP A 96 5.13 -12.31 3.64
CA TRP A 96 5.38 -10.89 3.94
C TRP A 96 5.60 -9.96 2.74
N GLN A 97 5.28 -10.40 1.53
CA GLN A 97 5.52 -9.65 0.29
C GLN A 97 4.92 -8.23 0.27
N LEU A 98 3.76 -8.03 0.91
CA LEU A 98 3.21 -6.71 1.18
C LEU A 98 2.70 -6.66 2.61
N THR A 99 3.21 -5.72 3.39
CA THR A 99 2.75 -5.45 4.75
C THR A 99 2.25 -4.01 4.84
N ALA A 100 1.12 -3.79 5.49
CA ALA A 100 0.67 -2.45 5.84
C ALA A 100 0.32 -2.38 7.32
N SER A 101 0.64 -1.26 7.94
CA SER A 101 0.15 -0.93 9.28
C SER A 101 -0.80 0.25 9.21
N ALA A 102 -1.75 0.27 10.14
CA ALA A 102 -2.66 1.38 10.31
C ALA A 102 -2.95 1.60 11.79
N SER A 103 -2.93 2.85 12.23
CA SER A 103 -3.12 3.22 13.63
C SER A 103 -4.20 4.28 13.82
N TYR A 104 -4.65 4.43 15.06
CA TYR A 104 -5.49 5.55 15.49
C TYR A 104 -5.26 5.83 16.98
N PRO A 105 -5.14 7.09 17.43
CA PRO A 105 -4.86 7.47 18.82
C PRO A 105 -6.12 7.35 19.70
N SER A 106 -6.68 6.15 19.75
CA SER A 106 -7.73 5.76 20.70
C SER A 106 -7.82 4.25 20.78
N THR A 107 -7.85 3.71 21.98
CA THR A 107 -8.08 2.27 22.23
C THR A 107 -9.51 1.82 21.91
N LYS A 108 -10.44 2.76 21.71
CA LYS A 108 -11.86 2.50 21.37
C LYS A 108 -12.16 2.71 19.89
N ALA A 109 -11.16 3.01 19.06
CA ALA A 109 -11.37 3.26 17.65
C ALA A 109 -11.91 2.00 16.95
N SER A 110 -12.87 2.20 16.04
CA SER A 110 -13.22 1.17 15.07
C SER A 110 -12.04 0.94 14.14
N THR A 111 -11.77 -0.33 13.82
CA THR A 111 -10.67 -0.71 12.92
C THR A 111 -10.80 -0.08 11.53
N ASP A 112 -12.00 0.28 11.10
CA ASP A 112 -12.24 0.91 9.80
C ASP A 112 -11.74 2.36 9.74
N LYS A 113 -11.56 2.99 10.90
CA LYS A 113 -11.07 4.37 11.03
C LYS A 113 -9.54 4.46 11.15
N LEU A 114 -8.86 3.33 11.31
CA LEU A 114 -7.39 3.31 11.37
C LEU A 114 -6.81 3.94 10.10
N ILE A 115 -5.74 4.69 10.25
CA ILE A 115 -5.08 5.41 9.16
C ILE A 115 -3.81 4.66 8.80
N VAL A 116 -3.67 4.28 7.53
CA VAL A 116 -2.47 3.61 7.01
C VAL A 116 -1.28 4.53 7.16
N ASP A 117 -0.33 4.14 7.98
CA ASP A 117 0.88 4.90 8.34
C ASP A 117 2.16 4.20 7.90
N TYR A 118 2.05 2.95 7.45
CA TYR A 118 3.17 2.13 7.01
C TYR A 118 2.75 1.24 5.85
N ILE A 119 3.58 1.17 4.81
CA ILE A 119 3.47 0.19 3.72
C ILE A 119 4.88 -0.31 3.40
N SER A 120 5.09 -1.62 3.46
CA SER A 120 6.32 -2.29 3.07
C SER A 120 6.08 -3.30 1.96
N ILE A 121 6.94 -3.29 0.96
CA ILE A 121 6.88 -4.18 -0.21
C ILE A 121 8.23 -4.89 -0.33
N SER A 122 8.19 -6.20 -0.28
CA SER A 122 9.36 -7.07 -0.33
C SER A 122 9.49 -7.77 -1.69
N ASP A 123 10.71 -7.90 -2.20
CA ASP A 123 11.03 -8.63 -3.42
C ASP A 123 12.36 -9.40 -3.25
N SER A 124 12.27 -10.72 -3.09
CA SER A 124 13.43 -11.60 -2.93
C SER A 124 14.14 -11.95 -4.24
N TYR A 125 13.66 -11.47 -5.40
CA TYR A 125 14.21 -11.85 -6.71
C TYR A 125 15.43 -11.02 -7.14
N HIS A 126 15.95 -10.12 -6.29
CA HIS A 126 17.17 -9.32 -6.53
C HIS A 126 17.21 -8.59 -7.90
N LYS A 127 16.09 -8.01 -8.33
CA LYS A 127 15.97 -7.39 -9.67
C LYS A 127 16.49 -5.96 -9.76
N HIS A 128 16.54 -5.25 -8.64
CA HIS A 128 16.78 -3.80 -8.63
C HIS A 128 18.16 -3.46 -8.05
N GLU A 129 19.11 -3.08 -8.89
CA GLU A 129 20.50 -2.81 -8.48
C GLU A 129 20.64 -1.39 -7.90
N TYR A 130 21.33 -1.27 -6.76
CA TYR A 130 21.56 -0.01 -6.05
C TYR A 130 22.19 1.09 -6.93
N SER A 131 23.16 0.75 -7.78
CA SER A 131 23.87 1.71 -8.64
C SER A 131 22.92 2.48 -9.55
N LYS A 132 21.89 1.81 -10.07
CA LYS A 132 20.84 2.37 -10.92
C LYS A 132 19.77 3.13 -10.14
N ILE A 133 19.49 2.72 -8.90
CA ILE A 133 18.55 3.42 -8.02
C ILE A 133 19.15 4.74 -7.55
N LYS A 134 20.44 4.75 -7.18
CA LYS A 134 21.14 5.92 -6.68
C LYS A 134 21.05 7.11 -7.65
N SER A 135 21.13 6.87 -8.96
CA SER A 135 21.03 7.93 -9.97
C SER A 135 19.63 8.54 -10.07
N VAL A 136 18.58 7.77 -9.73
CA VAL A 136 17.17 8.19 -9.83
C VAL A 136 16.70 8.84 -8.53
N PHE A 137 17.06 8.28 -7.38
CA PHE A 137 16.61 8.77 -6.07
C PHE A 137 17.47 9.93 -5.55
N GLY A 138 18.71 10.05 -6.03
CA GLY A 138 19.64 11.09 -5.61
C GLY A 138 20.24 10.82 -4.22
N THR A 139 20.72 11.89 -3.58
CA THR A 139 21.39 11.81 -2.28
C THR A 139 20.39 11.47 -1.17
N PRO A 140 20.65 10.43 -0.37
CA PRO A 140 19.82 10.09 0.79
C PRO A 140 20.18 10.94 2.02
N GLN A 141 19.25 10.98 2.97
CA GLN A 141 19.46 11.61 4.29
C GLN A 141 20.37 10.74 5.16
N TYR A 142 20.17 9.43 5.12
CA TYR A 142 20.92 8.47 5.93
C TYR A 142 21.26 7.21 5.13
N ILE A 143 22.44 6.66 5.40
CA ILE A 143 22.90 5.37 4.88
C ILE A 143 23.44 4.56 6.04
N TYR A 144 22.91 3.37 6.22
CA TYR A 144 23.44 2.35 7.12
C TYR A 144 23.97 1.17 6.33
N THR A 145 25.08 0.57 6.77
CA THR A 145 25.61 -0.66 6.16
C THR A 145 26.21 -1.54 7.25
N ALA A 146 25.77 -2.80 7.29
CA ALA A 146 26.28 -3.81 8.20
C ALA A 146 26.37 -5.17 7.48
N GLY A 147 27.59 -5.66 7.29
CA GLY A 147 27.84 -6.92 6.59
C GLY A 147 27.25 -6.93 5.17
N LYS A 148 26.27 -7.81 4.94
CA LYS A 148 25.56 -7.94 3.65
C LYS A 148 24.28 -7.11 3.57
N TYR A 149 23.95 -6.34 4.60
CA TYR A 149 22.77 -5.50 4.66
C TYR A 149 23.14 -4.03 4.51
N ARG A 150 22.31 -3.28 3.79
CA ARG A 150 22.38 -1.82 3.66
C ARG A 150 20.97 -1.25 3.69
N SER A 151 20.78 -0.16 4.42
CA SER A 151 19.54 0.61 4.41
C SER A 151 19.82 2.05 4.00
N ILE A 152 18.90 2.65 3.26
CA ILE A 152 18.99 4.02 2.77
C ILE A 152 17.68 4.73 3.03
N SER A 153 17.75 5.87 3.71
CA SER A 153 16.58 6.66 4.10
C SER A 153 16.47 7.98 3.35
N TYR A 154 15.24 8.35 3.00
CA TYR A 154 14.88 9.58 2.32
C TYR A 154 13.75 10.29 3.07
N ASN A 155 14.05 11.48 3.61
CA ASN A 155 13.10 12.42 4.22
C ASN A 155 12.25 11.82 5.35
N ASP A 156 12.77 10.82 6.08
CA ASP A 156 12.05 10.09 7.13
C ASP A 156 10.70 9.47 6.68
N VAL A 157 10.52 9.33 5.36
CA VAL A 157 9.29 8.82 4.73
C VAL A 157 9.54 7.51 4.00
N LEU A 158 10.72 7.34 3.41
CA LEU A 158 11.06 6.18 2.61
C LEU A 158 12.38 5.57 3.05
N ASP A 159 12.37 4.29 3.38
CA ASP A 159 13.54 3.46 3.53
C ASP A 159 13.61 2.41 2.42
N ILE A 160 14.80 2.19 1.87
CA ILE A 160 15.07 1.10 0.92
C ILE A 160 16.17 0.23 1.51
N SER A 161 15.86 -1.06 1.74
CA SER A 161 16.82 -2.06 2.17
C SER A 161 17.44 -2.76 0.96
N PHE A 162 18.70 -3.15 1.12
CA PHE A 162 19.47 -3.83 0.10
C PHE A 162 20.25 -4.98 0.72
N THR A 163 20.29 -6.09 -0.01
CA THR A 163 21.15 -7.23 0.29
C THR A 163 22.29 -7.32 -0.73
N LYS A 164 23.49 -7.65 -0.24
CA LYS A 164 24.70 -7.81 -1.06
C LYS A 164 24.76 -9.21 -1.67
N VAL A 165 24.76 -9.28 -3.00
CA VAL A 165 24.95 -10.50 -3.79
C VAL A 165 26.20 -10.34 -4.65
N GLY A 166 27.25 -11.12 -4.32
CA GLY A 166 28.58 -10.94 -4.90
C GLY A 166 29.14 -9.54 -4.59
N THR A 167 29.46 -8.79 -5.65
CA THR A 167 29.98 -7.41 -5.55
C THR A 167 28.89 -6.34 -5.59
N LYS A 168 27.63 -6.72 -5.83
CA LYS A 168 26.52 -5.81 -6.08
C LYS A 168 25.50 -5.81 -4.95
N TRP A 169 24.76 -4.71 -4.86
CA TRP A 169 23.68 -4.51 -3.89
C TRP A 169 22.35 -4.49 -4.62
N TYR A 170 21.39 -5.26 -4.14
CA TYR A 170 20.07 -5.38 -4.73
C TYR A 170 19.00 -5.08 -3.70
N VAL A 171 17.93 -4.42 -4.12
CA VAL A 171 16.80 -4.13 -3.24
C VAL A 171 16.19 -5.42 -2.75
N GLU A 172 15.89 -5.42 -1.45
CA GLU A 172 15.14 -6.46 -0.77
C GLU A 172 13.75 -5.94 -0.41
N ASP A 173 13.67 -4.77 0.23
CA ASP A 173 12.42 -4.12 0.59
C ASP A 173 12.41 -2.62 0.29
N ILE A 174 11.22 -2.09 0.08
CA ILE A 174 10.94 -0.67 0.24
C ILE A 174 9.90 -0.50 1.33
N THR A 175 10.13 0.48 2.20
CA THR A 175 9.23 0.81 3.30
C THR A 175 8.88 2.28 3.21
N SER A 176 7.60 2.59 3.12
CA SER A 176 7.08 3.94 3.25
C SER A 176 6.37 4.09 4.57
N SER A 177 6.76 5.08 5.37
CA SER A 177 6.17 5.36 6.67
C SER A 177 5.81 6.82 6.81
N LYS A 178 4.78 7.09 7.62
CA LYS A 178 4.45 8.43 8.10
C LYS A 178 4.12 8.31 9.57
N TYR A 179 5.01 8.81 10.42
CA TYR A 179 4.72 8.96 11.84
C TYR A 179 3.53 9.92 11.99
N ASN A 180 2.39 9.38 12.42
CA ASN A 180 1.26 10.17 12.88
C ASN A 180 1.29 10.11 14.40
N PHE A 181 1.62 11.22 15.05
CA PHE A 181 1.35 11.46 16.47
C PHE A 181 0.40 12.64 16.55
#